data_AF-A0A847CMA5-F1
#
_entry.id   AF-A0A847CMA5-F1
#
_cell.length_a   1.000
_cell.length_b   1.000
_cell.length_c   1.000
_cell.angle_alpha   90.00
_cell.angle_beta   90.00
_cell.angle_gamma   90.00
#
_symmetry.space_group_name_H-M   'P 1'
#
loop_
_entity.id
_entity.type
_entity.pdbx_description
1 polymer ?
#
loop_
_entity_poly.entity_id
_entity_poly.type
_entity_poly.pdbx_seq_one_letter_code
_entity_poly.pdbx_strand_id
1 'polypeptide(L)'
;MISVTLSQFRNQQSDYIAVAQREPVEITSRGVGRRAVVVSPEFFDRAMQALEDQEDIRAAAAARREDGRNSHDDLMRELGF
;
A
#
# COMPACT_ATOMS: atom_id res chain seq x y z
N MET A 1 -6.91 2.40 16.24
CA MET A 1 -5.46 2.14 16.14
C MET A 1 -4.90 2.18 17.55
N ILE A 2 -4.17 1.15 17.96
CA ILE A 2 -3.57 1.06 19.28
C ILE A 2 -2.05 1.13 19.20
N SER A 3 -1.40 1.62 20.26
CA SER A 3 0.07 1.73 20.33
C SER A 3 0.59 0.92 21.50
N VAL A 4 1.60 0.09 21.24
CA VAL A 4 2.20 -0.81 22.24
C VAL A 4 3.71 -0.76 22.15
N THR A 5 4.38 -1.00 23.27
CA THR A 5 5.83 -1.17 23.28
C THR A 5 6.22 -2.51 22.66
N LEU A 6 7.43 -2.58 22.09
CA LEU A 6 7.98 -3.84 21.57
C LEU A 6 7.99 -4.95 22.63
N SER A 7 8.22 -4.61 23.90
CA SER A 7 8.15 -5.58 25.01
C SER A 7 6.73 -6.10 25.24
N GLN A 8 5.71 -5.23 25.22
CA GLN A 8 4.32 -5.66 25.35
C GLN A 8 3.92 -6.57 24.19
N PHE A 9 4.26 -6.16 22.96
CA PHE A 9 3.96 -6.95 21.77
C PHE A 9 4.57 -8.35 21.84
N ARG A 10 5.83 -8.47 22.28
CA ARG A 10 6.50 -9.77 22.44
C ARG A 10 5.86 -10.66 23.52
N ASN A 11 5.35 -10.06 24.59
CA ASN A 11 4.74 -10.80 25.69
C ASN A 11 3.33 -11.31 25.37
N GLN A 12 2.59 -10.62 24.50
CA GLN A 12 1.20 -10.91 24.17
C GLN A 12 0.97 -10.95 22.65
N GLN A 13 1.91 -11.57 21.93
CA GLN A 13 1.97 -11.49 20.47
C GLN A 13 0.68 -11.98 19.81
N SER A 14 0.15 -13.12 20.23
CA SER A 14 -1.07 -13.71 19.67
C SER A 14 -2.27 -12.78 19.82
N ASP A 15 -2.41 -12.13 20.98
CA ASP A 15 -3.53 -11.22 21.25
C ASP A 15 -3.46 -9.98 20.36
N TYR A 16 -2.26 -9.41 20.20
CA TYR A 16 -2.07 -8.25 19.34
C TYR A 16 -2.20 -8.57 17.85
N ILE A 17 -1.84 -9.78 17.42
CA ILE A 17 -2.13 -10.25 16.05
C ILE A 17 -3.65 -10.36 15.84
N ALA A 18 -4.39 -10.86 16.83
CA ALA A 18 -5.85 -10.92 16.75
C ALA A 18 -6.49 -9.52 16.71
N VAL A 19 -5.96 -8.56 17.47
CA VAL A 19 -6.39 -7.14 17.39
C VAL A 19 -6.06 -6.55 16.01
N ALA A 20 -4.89 -6.87 15.45
CA ALA A 20 -4.46 -6.38 14.14
C ALA A 20 -5.40 -6.77 12.97
N GLN A 21 -6.20 -7.83 13.15
CA GLN A 21 -7.25 -8.21 12.19
C GLN A 21 -8.39 -7.19 12.10
N ARG A 22 -8.57 -6.36 13.13
CA ARG A 22 -9.67 -5.38 13.22
C ARG A 22 -9.17 -3.94 13.15
N GLU A 23 -8.01 -3.66 13.74
CA GLU A 23 -7.42 -2.33 13.71
C GLU A 23 -5.89 -2.37 13.73
N PRO A 24 -5.20 -1.40 13.11
CA PRO A 24 -3.75 -1.35 13.12
C PRO A 24 -3.16 -1.25 14.54
N VAL A 25 -2.08 -2.02 14.77
CA VAL A 25 -1.30 -2.03 16.01
C VAL A 25 0.07 -1.42 15.75
N GLU A 26 0.35 -0.26 16.32
CA GLU A 26 1.65 0.38 16.24
C GLU A 26 2.60 -0.17 17.29
N ILE A 27 3.80 -0.56 16.88
CA ILE A 27 4.86 -1.04 17.77
C ILE A 27 5.89 0.07 17.96
N THR A 28 6.14 0.43 19.21
CA THR A 28 7.06 1.51 19.62
C THR A 28 8.27 0.98 20.39
N SER A 29 9.35 1.76 20.44
CA SER A 29 10.52 1.43 21.26
C SER A 29 11.08 2.67 21.97
N ARG A 30 11.93 2.47 22.99
CA ARG A 30 12.56 3.61 23.67
C ARG A 30 13.49 4.35 22.71
N GLY A 31 13.33 5.67 22.62
CA GLY A 31 14.15 6.55 21.77
C GLY A 31 13.84 6.52 20.27
N VAL A 32 13.07 5.54 19.79
CA VAL A 32 12.60 5.45 18.40
C VAL A 32 11.09 5.31 18.47
N GLY A 33 10.35 6.35 18.05
CA GLY A 33 8.89 6.45 18.15
C GLY A 33 8.14 5.26 17.55
N ARG A 34 7.55 5.42 16.38
CA ARG A 34 6.87 4.31 15.68
C ARG A 34 7.91 3.48 14.92
N ARG A 35 8.06 2.20 15.30
CA ARG A 35 9.03 1.27 14.69
C ARG A 35 8.41 0.38 13.62
N ALA A 36 7.18 -0.07 13.86
CA ALA A 36 6.44 -0.92 12.93
C ALA A 36 4.93 -0.75 13.14
N VAL A 37 4.14 -1.22 12.19
CA VAL A 37 2.69 -1.38 12.34
C VAL A 37 2.32 -2.78 11.88
N VAL A 38 1.51 -3.45 12.68
CA VAL A 38 0.89 -4.73 12.32
C VAL A 38 -0.54 -4.43 11.89
N VAL A 39 -0.92 -4.98 10.73
CA VAL A 39 -2.24 -4.83 10.12
C VAL A 39 -2.71 -6.21 9.64
N SER A 40 -4.00 -6.33 9.33
CA SER A 40 -4.51 -7.54 8.67
C SER A 40 -3.89 -7.68 7.27
N PRO A 41 -3.72 -8.92 6.76
CA PRO A 41 -3.25 -9.14 5.40
C PRO A 41 -4.10 -8.42 4.34
N GLU A 42 -5.43 -8.47 4.48
CA GLU A 42 -6.36 -7.84 3.53
C GLU A 42 -6.27 -6.31 3.57
N PHE A 43 -5.95 -5.73 4.73
CA PHE A 43 -5.65 -4.30 4.80
C PHE A 43 -4.35 -3.98 4.08
N PHE A 44 -3.30 -4.78 4.27
CA PHE A 44 -2.01 -4.59 3.60
C PHE A 44 -2.17 -4.68 2.08
N ASP A 45 -2.83 -5.71 1.56
CA ASP A 45 -3.02 -5.93 0.13
C ASP A 45 -3.80 -4.77 -0.51
N ARG A 46 -4.88 -4.31 0.12
CA ARG A 46 -5.64 -3.15 -0.37
C ARG A 46 -4.84 -1.86 -0.31
N ALA A 47 -4.01 -1.68 0.71
CA ALA A 47 -3.16 -0.49 0.82
C ALA A 47 -2.09 -0.49 -0.30
N MET A 48 -1.49 -1.64 -0.59
CA MET A 48 -0.54 -1.79 -1.69
C MET A 48 -1.21 -1.53 -3.04
N GLN A 49 -2.36 -2.16 -3.31
CA GLN A 49 -3.11 -1.93 -4.55
C GLN A 49 -3.48 -0.46 -4.72
N ALA A 50 -3.95 0.20 -3.66
CA ALA A 50 -4.32 1.61 -3.73
C ALA A 50 -3.13 2.54 -4.03
N LEU A 51 -1.90 2.15 -3.66
CA LEU A 51 -0.70 2.90 -4.02
C LEU A 51 -0.37 2.73 -5.50
N GLU A 52 -0.44 1.49 -6.02
CA GLU A 52 -0.25 1.19 -7.44
C GLU A 52 -1.28 1.90 -8.32
N ASP A 53 -2.57 1.83 -7.95
CA ASP A 53 -3.65 2.51 -8.67
C ASP A 53 -3.41 4.03 -8.74
N GLN A 54 -2.86 4.63 -7.69
CA GLN A 54 -2.50 6.06 -7.71
C GLN A 54 -1.35 6.36 -8.68
N GLU A 55 -0.37 5.48 -8.80
CA GLU A 55 0.73 5.62 -9.74
C GLU A 55 0.20 5.51 -11.18
N ASP A 56 -0.68 4.56 -11.46
CA ASP A 56 -1.33 4.40 -12.76
C ASP A 56 -2.15 5.63 -13.16
N ILE A 57 -2.93 6.19 -12.23
CA ILE A 57 -3.68 7.43 -12.46
C ILE A 57 -2.74 8.59 -12.80
N ARG A 58 -1.60 8.71 -12.09
CA ARG A 58 -0.61 9.76 -12.35
C ARG A 58 0.06 9.58 -13.71
N ALA A 59 0.42 8.35 -14.06
CA ALA A 59 1.02 8.00 -15.35
C ALA A 59 0.05 8.31 -16.49
N ALA A 60 -1.21 7.88 -16.39
CA ALA A 60 -2.25 8.20 -17.37
C ALA A 60 -2.48 9.71 -17.51
N ALA A 61 -2.45 10.46 -16.40
CA ALA A 61 -2.56 11.92 -16.42
C ALA A 61 -1.34 12.58 -17.07
N ALA A 62 -0.13 12.03 -16.90
CA ALA A 62 1.08 12.51 -17.55
C ALA A 62 1.05 12.26 -19.06
N ALA A 63 0.71 11.04 -19.49
CA ALA A 63 0.60 10.67 -20.91
C ALA A 63 -0.41 11.55 -21.66
N ARG A 64 -1.53 11.94 -21.02
CA ARG A 64 -2.52 12.86 -21.61
C ARG A 64 -1.98 14.28 -21.85
N ARG A 65 -0.91 14.68 -21.15
CA ARG A 65 -0.26 16.00 -21.25
C ARG A 65 0.92 15.99 -22.23
N GLU A 66 1.43 14.83 -22.64
CA GLU A 66 2.45 14.73 -23.68
C GLU A 66 1.84 14.93 -25.07
N ASP A 67 2.59 15.60 -25.96
CA ASP A 67 2.23 15.73 -27.37
C ASP A 67 2.60 14.43 -28.10
N GLY A 68 1.59 13.58 -28.29
CA GLY A 68 1.72 12.29 -28.94
C GLY A 68 0.49 11.44 -28.69
N ARG A 69 -0.49 11.50 -29.60
CA ARG A 69 -1.65 10.59 -29.58
C ARG A 69 -1.54 9.70 -30.81
N ASN A 70 -1.51 8.39 -30.58
CA ASN A 70 -1.60 7.43 -31.67
C ASN A 70 -3.07 7.25 -32.07
N SER A 71 -3.35 7.22 -33.37
CA SER A 71 -4.67 6.81 -33.83
C SER A 71 -4.86 5.31 -33.59
N HIS A 72 -6.11 4.85 -33.51
CA HIS A 72 -6.42 3.43 -33.35
C HIS A 72 -5.81 2.59 -34.49
N ASP A 73 -5.90 3.08 -35.73
CA ASP A 73 -5.38 2.38 -36.92
C ASP A 73 -3.86 2.28 -36.91
N ASP A 74 -3.16 3.33 -36.47
CA ASP A 74 -1.70 3.32 -36.36
C ASP A 74 -1.23 2.34 -35.27
N LEU A 75 -1.93 2.30 -34.12
CA LEU A 75 -1.62 1.39 -33.03
C LEU A 75 -1.87 -0.08 -33.43
N MET A 76 -2.98 -0.37 -34.12
CA MET A 76 -3.28 -1.72 -34.61
C MET A 76 -2.20 -2.20 -35.59
N ARG A 77 -1.77 -1.32 -36.50
CA ARG A 77 -0.68 -1.61 -37.44
C ARG A 77 0.65 -1.87 -36.74
N GLU A 78 0.97 -1.12 -35.68
CA GLU A 78 2.18 -1.33 -34.88
C GLU A 78 2.16 -2.65 -34.11
N LEU A 79 1.01 -3.02 -33.55
CA LEU A 79 0.82 -4.26 -32.79
C LEU A 79 0.64 -5.51 -33.68
N GLY A 80 0.57 -5.35 -35.00
CA GLY A 80 0.46 -6.44 -35.97
C GLY A 80 -0.95 -7.01 -36.13
N PHE A 81 -1.97 -6.21 -35.86
CA PHE A 81 -3.39 -6.53 -36.09
C PHE A 81 -3.95 -5.88 -37.36
#